data_AF-A0A2E6ZLY4-F1
#
_entry.id   AF-A0A2E6ZLY4-F1
#
_cell.length_a   1.000
_cell.length_b   1.000
_cell.length_c   1.000
_cell.angle_alpha   90.00
_cell.angle_beta   90.00
_cell.angle_gamma   90.00
#
_symmetry.space_group_name_H-M   'P 1'
#
loop_
_entity.id
_entity.type
_entity.pdbx_description
1 polymer ?
#
loop_
_entity_poly.entity_id
_entity_poly.type
_entity_poly.pdbx_seq_one_letter_code
_entity_poly.pdbx_strand_id
1 'polypeptide(L)'
;MSSKFDPNLEQARRRSGLAHTILVKLKTKGLSEEHDDELAKLCTDIADLWGAQSTFNEILNRFLEETDSWESIGDDFADMLSNVQHISWHIDSIKVPLETFARYSYSESDRSEIDE
;
A
#
# COMPACT_ATOMS: atom_id res chain seq x y z
N MET A 1 14.05 -21.12 -19.24
CA MET A 1 14.86 -21.12 -18.00
C MET A 1 13.91 -20.90 -16.83
N SER A 2 14.01 -21.67 -15.76
CA SER A 2 13.17 -21.49 -14.57
C SER A 2 13.67 -20.26 -13.81
N SER A 3 12.96 -19.13 -13.93
CA SER A 3 13.16 -17.98 -13.07
C SER A 3 12.86 -18.42 -11.64
N LYS A 4 13.89 -18.51 -10.79
CA LYS A 4 13.71 -18.62 -9.35
C LYS A 4 13.18 -17.27 -8.88
N PHE A 5 11.89 -17.21 -8.58
CA PHE A 5 11.31 -16.12 -7.80
C PHE A 5 11.87 -16.22 -6.39
N ASP A 6 12.96 -15.51 -6.11
CA ASP A 6 13.41 -15.30 -4.74
C ASP A 6 12.51 -14.23 -4.10
N PRO A 7 11.80 -14.55 -3.01
CA PRO A 7 10.93 -13.58 -2.36
C PRO A 7 11.75 -12.44 -1.76
N ASN A 8 11.34 -11.19 -2.03
CA ASN A 8 11.94 -10.00 -1.43
C ASN A 8 11.47 -9.86 0.04
N LEU A 9 12.13 -10.61 0.94
CA LEU A 9 11.79 -10.65 2.37
C LEU A 9 11.94 -9.30 3.06
N GLU A 10 12.87 -8.46 2.60
CA GLU A 10 13.03 -7.12 3.14
C GLU A 10 11.82 -6.25 2.82
N GLN A 11 11.37 -6.26 1.56
CA GLN A 11 10.18 -5.53 1.16
C GLN A 11 8.94 -6.01 1.93
N ALA A 12 8.78 -7.34 2.11
CA ALA A 12 7.68 -7.90 2.91
C ALA A 12 7.69 -7.41 4.37
N ARG A 13 8.88 -7.36 5.01
CA ARG A 13 9.03 -6.82 6.36
C ARG A 13 8.67 -5.34 6.44
N ARG A 14 9.11 -4.53 5.47
CA ARG A 14 8.80 -3.10 5.43
C ARG A 14 7.30 -2.85 5.25
N ARG A 15 6.63 -3.59 4.36
CA ARG A 15 5.17 -3.53 4.19
C ARG A 15 4.44 -3.87 5.49
N SER A 16 4.78 -4.99 6.12
CA SER A 16 4.19 -5.41 7.39
C SER A 16 4.43 -4.40 8.51
N GLY A 17 5.63 -3.83 8.60
CA GLY A 17 5.96 -2.79 9.58
C GLY A 17 5.14 -1.51 9.40
N LEU A 18 4.90 -1.10 8.16
CA LEU A 18 4.06 0.06 7.85
C LEU A 18 2.59 -0.19 8.24
N ALA A 19 2.02 -1.32 7.82
CA ALA A 19 0.67 -1.74 8.19
C ALA A 19 0.47 -1.76 9.71
N HIS A 20 1.42 -2.38 10.44
CA HIS A 20 1.37 -2.44 11.90
C HIS A 20 1.44 -1.06 12.56
N THR A 21 2.28 -0.16 12.05
CA THR A 21 2.40 1.21 12.59
C THR A 21 1.09 1.98 12.47
N ILE A 22 0.38 1.84 11.35
CA ILE A 22 -0.93 2.47 11.12
C ILE A 22 -1.98 1.90 12.08
N LEU A 23 -2.04 0.57 12.19
CA LEU A 23 -2.90 -0.14 13.12
C LEU A 23 -2.71 0.37 14.55
N VAL A 24 -1.47 0.39 15.04
CA VAL A 24 -1.14 0.87 16.40
C VAL A 24 -1.53 2.33 16.58
N LYS A 25 -1.26 3.20 15.60
CA LYS A 25 -1.61 4.62 15.67
C LYS A 25 -3.11 4.84 15.88
N LEU A 26 -3.97 4.12 15.16
CA LEU A 26 -5.42 4.28 15.28
C LEU A 26 -5.97 3.58 16.53
N LYS A 27 -5.51 2.37 16.85
CA LYS A 27 -5.96 1.66 18.06
C LYS A 27 -5.58 2.36 19.36
N THR A 28 -4.39 2.95 19.42
CA THR A 28 -3.96 3.74 20.61
C THR A 28 -4.75 5.03 20.79
N LYS A 29 -5.49 5.49 19.77
CA LYS A 29 -6.44 6.61 19.87
C LYS A 29 -7.83 6.21 20.33
N GLY A 30 -8.04 4.93 20.66
CA GLY A 30 -9.32 4.43 21.16
C GLY A 30 -10.28 3.96 20.05
N LEU A 31 -9.79 3.73 18.83
CA LEU A 31 -10.63 3.24 17.74
C LEU A 31 -11.29 1.90 18.10
N SER A 32 -12.63 1.91 18.11
CA SER A 32 -13.50 0.76 18.39
C SER A 32 -13.23 -0.44 17.47
N GLU A 33 -13.54 -1.64 17.96
CA GLU A 33 -13.44 -2.90 17.18
C GLU A 33 -14.44 -2.97 16.04
N GLU A 34 -15.50 -2.16 16.05
CA GLU A 34 -16.47 -2.08 14.95
C GLU A 34 -15.86 -1.60 13.62
N HIS A 35 -14.65 -1.02 13.68
CA HIS A 35 -13.91 -0.53 12.52
C HIS A 35 -12.76 -1.45 12.08
N ASP A 36 -12.65 -2.66 12.64
CA ASP A 36 -11.51 -3.54 12.38
C ASP A 36 -11.41 -4.02 10.93
N ASP A 37 -12.53 -4.26 10.27
CA ASP A 37 -12.56 -4.67 8.86
C ASP A 37 -12.07 -3.54 7.94
N GLU A 38 -12.56 -2.32 8.13
CA GLU A 38 -12.10 -1.14 7.40
C GLU A 38 -10.63 -0.82 7.73
N LEU A 39 -10.21 -1.00 8.98
CA LEU A 39 -8.83 -0.77 9.41
C LEU A 39 -7.87 -1.78 8.77
N ALA A 40 -8.26 -3.05 8.69
CA ALA A 40 -7.49 -4.08 8.03
C ALA A 40 -7.30 -3.76 6.53
N LYS A 41 -8.36 -3.32 5.86
CA LYS A 41 -8.30 -2.85 4.45
C LYS A 41 -7.35 -1.66 4.30
N LEU A 42 -7.50 -0.62 5.13
CA LEU A 42 -6.61 0.55 5.11
C LEU A 42 -5.13 0.15 5.27
N CYS A 43 -4.84 -0.69 6.28
CA CYS A 43 -3.48 -1.11 6.57
C CYS A 43 -2.87 -1.90 5.41
N THR A 44 -3.66 -2.80 4.81
CA THR A 44 -3.24 -3.61 3.65
C THR A 44 -2.99 -2.72 2.44
N ASP A 45 -3.96 -1.89 2.06
CA ASP A 45 -3.86 -1.05 0.87
C ASP A 45 -2.71 -0.03 0.97
N ILE A 46 -2.50 0.61 2.12
CA ILE A 46 -1.36 1.54 2.28
C ILE A 46 -0.02 0.79 2.15
N ALA A 47 0.10 -0.36 2.80
CA ALA A 47 1.33 -1.14 2.75
C ALA A 47 1.64 -1.65 1.35
N ASP A 48 0.62 -2.12 0.61
CA ASP A 48 0.78 -2.60 -0.75
C ASP A 48 0.97 -1.47 -1.76
N LEU A 49 0.34 -0.31 -1.61
CA LEU A 49 0.63 0.88 -2.43
C LEU A 49 2.08 1.32 -2.28
N TRP A 50 2.57 1.39 -1.04
CA TRP A 50 3.96 1.73 -0.77
C TRP A 50 4.93 0.71 -1.39
N GLY A 51 4.61 -0.57 -1.26
CA GLY A 51 5.40 -1.66 -1.85
C GLY A 51 5.38 -1.66 -3.37
N ALA A 52 4.21 -1.46 -3.98
CA ALA A 52 4.04 -1.42 -5.42
C ALA A 52 4.78 -0.23 -6.04
N GLN A 53 4.74 0.94 -5.39
CA GLN A 53 5.54 2.09 -5.79
C GLN A 53 7.04 1.79 -5.80
N SER A 54 7.54 1.07 -4.79
CA SER A 54 8.95 0.65 -4.74
C SER A 54 9.29 -0.31 -5.90
N THR A 55 8.44 -1.31 -6.16
CA THR A 55 8.63 -2.24 -7.27
C THR A 55 8.54 -1.55 -8.63
N PHE A 56 7.66 -0.56 -8.81
CA PHE A 56 7.61 0.21 -10.04
C PHE A 56 8.93 0.96 -10.30
N ASN A 57 9.52 1.54 -9.26
CA ASN A 57 10.84 2.18 -9.37
C ASN A 57 11.94 1.17 -9.73
N GLU A 58 11.90 -0.04 -9.17
CA GLU A 58 12.86 -1.11 -9.51
C GLU A 58 12.76 -1.50 -10.99
N ILE A 59 11.53 -1.68 -11.51
CA ILE A 59 11.30 -1.98 -12.93
C ILE A 59 11.77 -0.81 -13.81
N LEU A 60 11.49 0.42 -13.41
CA LEU A 60 11.92 1.62 -14.15
C LEU A 60 13.44 1.74 -14.19
N ASN A 61 14.14 1.49 -13.08
CA ASN A 61 15.61 1.53 -13.06
C ASN A 61 16.20 0.44 -13.96
N ARG A 62 15.67 -0.79 -13.88
CA ARG A 62 16.08 -1.89 -14.76
C ARG A 62 15.94 -1.50 -16.24
N PHE A 63 14.76 -0.97 -16.61
CA PHE A 63 14.50 -0.49 -17.97
C PHE A 63 15.49 0.58 -18.44
N LEU A 64 15.94 1.47 -17.57
CA LEU A 64 16.84 2.56 -17.92
C LEU A 64 18.32 2.16 -17.95
N GLU A 65 18.73 1.19 -17.12
CA GLU A 65 20.15 0.91 -16.85
C GLU A 65 20.62 -0.47 -17.31
N GLU A 66 19.74 -1.46 -17.41
CA GLU A 66 20.11 -2.87 -17.61
C GLU A 66 19.54 -3.48 -18.91
N THR A 67 18.56 -2.82 -19.53
CA THR A 67 17.77 -3.37 -20.63
C THR A 67 18.31 -2.98 -22.00
N ASP A 68 18.92 -3.94 -22.72
CA ASP A 68 19.63 -3.68 -23.99
C ASP A 68 18.94 -4.25 -25.25
N SER A 69 17.93 -5.11 -25.10
CA SER A 69 17.27 -5.79 -26.22
C SER A 69 15.79 -5.44 -26.35
N TRP A 70 15.23 -5.54 -27.56
CA TRP A 70 13.79 -5.33 -27.77
C TRP A 70 12.91 -6.32 -27.00
N GLU A 71 13.39 -7.54 -26.78
CA GLU A 71 12.70 -8.56 -25.98
C GLU A 71 12.62 -8.11 -24.52
N SER A 72 13.76 -7.76 -23.91
CA SER A 72 13.81 -7.28 -22.52
C SER A 72 13.06 -5.95 -22.32
N ILE A 73 13.05 -5.06 -23.32
CA ILE A 73 12.21 -3.85 -23.32
C ILE A 73 10.72 -4.22 -23.26
N GLY A 74 10.31 -5.21 -24.04
CA GLY A 74 8.93 -5.70 -24.06
C GLY A 74 8.52 -6.29 -22.70
N ASP A 75 9.40 -7.08 -22.08
CA ASP A 75 9.19 -7.65 -20.76
C ASP A 75 9.05 -6.56 -19.69
N ASP A 76 9.90 -5.53 -19.71
CA ASP A 76 9.81 -4.39 -18.79
C ASP A 76 8.48 -3.64 -18.94
N PHE A 77 8.00 -3.41 -20.16
CA PHE A 77 6.69 -2.78 -20.36
C PHE A 77 5.53 -3.65 -19.86
N ALA A 78 5.60 -4.97 -20.03
CA ALA A 78 4.60 -5.88 -19.50
C ALA A 78 4.58 -5.85 -17.96
N ASP A 79 5.75 -5.84 -17.33
CA ASP A 79 5.92 -5.71 -15.88
C ASP A 79 5.38 -4.36 -15.37
N MET A 80 5.72 -3.26 -16.04
CA MET A 80 5.20 -1.92 -15.71
C MET A 80 3.66 -1.89 -15.78
N LEU A 81 3.07 -2.44 -16.85
CA LEU A 81 1.62 -2.48 -17.02
C LEU A 81 0.94 -3.27 -15.88
N SER A 82 1.47 -4.45 -15.56
CA SER A 82 0.95 -5.28 -14.46
C SER A 82 1.04 -4.53 -13.12
N ASN A 83 2.16 -3.85 -12.87
CA ASN A 83 2.35 -3.11 -11.64
C ASN A 83 1.40 -1.88 -11.54
N VAL A 84 1.21 -1.14 -12.63
CA VAL A 84 0.26 -0.02 -12.69
C VAL A 84 -1.18 -0.48 -12.47
N GLN A 85 -1.57 -1.63 -13.03
CA GLN A 85 -2.89 -2.22 -12.79
C GLN A 85 -3.09 -2.59 -11.32
N HIS A 86 -2.06 -3.16 -10.69
CA HIS A 86 -2.08 -3.50 -9.27
C HIS A 86 -2.19 -2.25 -8.38
N ILE A 87 -1.43 -1.19 -8.68
CA ILE A 87 -1.54 0.11 -8.00
C ILE A 87 -2.96 0.68 -8.16
N SER A 88 -3.51 0.66 -9.37
CA SER A 88 -4.85 1.17 -9.64
C SER A 88 -5.90 0.48 -8.77
N TRP A 89 -5.82 -0.85 -8.63
CA TRP A 89 -6.74 -1.61 -7.80
C TRP A 89 -6.70 -1.17 -6.33
N HIS A 90 -5.50 -1.03 -5.75
CA HIS A 90 -5.37 -0.56 -4.37
C HIS A 90 -5.76 0.92 -4.19
N ILE A 91 -5.51 1.79 -5.18
CA ILE A 91 -5.99 3.18 -5.17
C ILE A 91 -7.52 3.23 -5.12
N ASP A 92 -8.21 2.33 -5.80
CA ASP A 92 -9.66 2.28 -5.75
C ASP A 92 -10.18 1.70 -4.43
N SER A 93 -9.54 0.63 -3.93
CA SER A 93 -9.90 -0.02 -2.65
C SER A 93 -9.74 0.93 -1.44
N ILE A 94 -8.64 1.68 -1.39
CA ILE A 94 -8.27 2.49 -0.21
C ILE A 94 -9.17 3.71 0.02
N LYS A 95 -9.90 4.18 -0.99
CA LYS A 95 -10.72 5.40 -0.92
C LYS A 95 -11.75 5.33 0.20
N VAL A 96 -12.48 4.21 0.30
CA VAL A 96 -13.55 4.05 1.29
C VAL A 96 -12.99 4.05 2.71
N PRO A 97 -11.98 3.25 3.08
CA PRO A 97 -11.36 3.34 4.39
C PRO A 97 -10.84 4.74 4.73
N LEU A 98 -10.19 5.44 3.79
CA LEU A 98 -9.71 6.80 4.03
C LEU A 98 -10.85 7.78 4.33
N GLU A 99 -11.94 7.74 3.57
CA GLU A 99 -13.11 8.58 3.83
C GLU A 99 -13.75 8.26 5.18
N THR A 100 -13.88 6.98 5.51
CA THR A 100 -14.43 6.52 6.81
C THR A 100 -13.59 7.05 7.97
N PHE A 101 -12.29 6.84 7.95
CA PHE A 101 -11.42 7.25 9.06
C PHE A 101 -11.22 8.77 9.12
N ALA A 102 -11.28 9.48 7.99
CA ALA A 102 -11.32 10.94 8.00
C ALA A 102 -12.57 11.45 8.73
N ARG A 103 -13.77 10.97 8.35
CA ARG A 103 -15.04 11.34 9.00
C ARG A 103 -15.05 10.98 10.48
N TYR A 104 -14.61 9.77 10.82
CA TYR A 104 -14.49 9.33 12.21
C TYR A 104 -13.61 10.29 13.01
N SER A 105 -12.41 10.60 12.50
CA SER A 105 -11.46 11.49 13.17
C SER A 105 -12.04 12.88 13.43
N TYR A 106 -12.76 13.47 12.46
CA TYR A 106 -13.44 14.75 12.67
C TYR A 106 -14.56 14.66 13.72
N SER A 107 -15.38 13.60 13.69
CA SER A 107 -16.44 13.43 14.68
C SER A 107 -15.94 13.22 16.10
N GLU A 108 -14.79 12.56 16.28
CA GLU A 108 -14.15 12.43 17.61
C GLU A 108 -13.56 13.76 18.08
N SER A 109 -13.03 14.58 17.16
CA SER A 109 -12.57 15.93 17.49
C SER A 109 -13.73 16.80 17.98
N ASP A 110 -14.84 16.82 17.26
CA ASP A 110 -16.03 17.60 17.64
C ASP A 110 -16.60 17.15 18.99
N ARG A 111 -16.59 15.84 19.28
CA ARG A 111 -17.00 15.31 20.59
C ARG A 111 -16.09 15.79 21.71
N SER A 112 -14.77 15.78 21.50
CA SER A 112 -13.82 16.24 22.51
C SER A 112 -13.95 17.72 22.86
N GLU A 113 -14.43 18.56 21.93
CA GLU A 113 -14.67 20.00 22.18
C GLU A 113 -15.97 20.27 22.95
N ILE A 114 -16.92 19.32 22.99
CA ILE A 114 -18.19 19.45 23.71
C ILE A 114 -18.06 19.00 25.17
N ASP A 115 -17.11 18.11 25.47
CA ASP A 115 -16.86 17.54 26.80
C ASP A 115 -15.84 18.35 27.64
N GLU A 116 -15.30 19.46 27.11
CA GLU A 116 -14.48 20.46 27.82
C GLU A 116 -15.29 21.66 28.33
#